data_AF-A0A960BHQ9-F1
#
_entry.id   AF-A0A960BHQ9-F1
#
_cell.length_a   1.000
_cell.length_b   1.000
_cell.length_c   1.000
_cell.angle_alpha   90.00
_cell.angle_beta   90.00
_cell.angle_gamma   90.00
#
_symmetry.space_group_name_H-M   'P 1'
#
loop_
_entity.id
_entity.type
_entity.pdbx_description
1 polymer ?
#
loop_
_entity_poly.entity_id
_entity_poly.type
_entity_poly.pdbx_seq_one_letter_code
_entity_poly.pdbx_strand_id
1 'polypeptide(L)'
;NWEIQAFGYTLSLNILIPALVIPGIITTVLIAYPFIEAWASGDKREHHLLDRPRDAPTRTALGVMAITFYVLLWIGGGNDIIAVGFDLSINSVIWALRIGLIVLPPIAFVITKRICLSLQRRDREKLLHGRETGQILRMPNGEFLEIHAPLNENERAKIMAKPEVKPLPQPPETDS
;
A
#
# COMPACT_ATOMS: atom_id res chain seq x y z
N ASN A 1 2.62 -23.44 23.71
CA ASN A 1 2.37 -22.63 24.92
C ASN A 1 3.66 -22.07 25.44
N TRP A 2 3.81 -20.75 25.39
CA TRP A 2 4.90 -20.01 26.00
C TRP A 2 4.43 -19.46 27.35
N GLU A 3 5.10 -19.88 28.41
CA GLU A 3 4.79 -19.50 29.79
C GLU A 3 6.10 -19.28 30.53
N ILE A 4 6.16 -18.21 31.33
CA ILE A 4 7.30 -17.91 32.20
C ILE A 4 6.77 -17.95 33.63
N GLN A 5 7.36 -18.80 34.47
CA GLN A 5 7.06 -18.84 35.90
C GLN A 5 8.16 -18.09 36.64
N ALA A 6 7.80 -17.02 37.36
CA ALA A 6 8.74 -16.20 38.12
C ALA A 6 8.07 -15.67 39.40
N PHE A 7 8.80 -15.66 40.51
CA PHE A 7 8.37 -15.10 41.80
C PHE A 7 7.02 -15.62 42.33
N GLY A 8 6.67 -16.89 42.04
CA GLY A 8 5.38 -17.48 42.46
C GLY A 8 4.18 -17.09 41.58
N TYR A 9 4.40 -16.33 40.50
CA TYR A 9 3.38 -15.97 39.52
C TYR A 9 3.67 -16.63 38.17
N THR A 10 2.60 -17.00 37.45
CA THR A 10 2.68 -17.55 36.09
C THR A 10 2.34 -16.45 35.08
N LEU A 11 3.33 -16.04 34.30
CA LEU A 11 3.16 -15.13 33.17
C LEU A 11 2.82 -15.94 31.91
N SER A 12 1.54 -15.93 31.52
CA SER A 12 1.10 -16.59 30.28
C SER A 12 1.36 -15.68 29.08
N LEU A 13 2.47 -15.92 28.37
CA LEU A 13 2.81 -15.18 27.17
C LEU A 13 1.80 -15.43 26.04
N ASN A 14 1.12 -16.58 26.04
CA ASN A 14 0.07 -16.90 25.07
C ASN A 14 -1.14 -15.96 25.17
N ILE A 15 -1.38 -15.37 26.34
CA ILE A 15 -2.46 -14.40 26.55
C ILE A 15 -1.89 -12.98 26.43
N LEU A 16 -0.74 -12.74 27.07
CA LEU A 16 -0.15 -11.40 27.12
C LEU A 16 0.27 -10.89 25.75
N ILE A 17 0.85 -11.74 24.89
CA ILE A 17 1.31 -11.32 23.56
C ILE A 17 0.12 -10.90 22.68
N PRO A 18 -0.92 -11.73 22.48
CA PRO A 18 -2.03 -11.34 21.62
C PRO A 18 -2.91 -10.25 22.23
N ALA A 19 -3.09 -10.23 23.56
CA ALA A 19 -4.00 -9.29 24.21
C ALA A 19 -3.40 -7.90 24.42
N LEU A 20 -2.10 -7.79 24.67
CA LEU A 20 -1.45 -6.52 25.04
C LEU A 20 -0.31 -6.14 24.09
N VAL A 21 0.61 -7.05 23.81
CA VAL A 21 1.83 -6.71 23.06
C VAL A 21 1.52 -6.38 21.61
N ILE A 22 0.75 -7.22 20.90
CA ILE A 22 0.42 -6.98 19.50
C ILE A 22 -0.42 -5.70 19.34
N PRO A 23 -1.55 -5.50 20.07
CA PRO A 23 -2.31 -4.25 20.00
C PRO A 23 -1.49 -3.03 20.41
N GLY A 24 -0.63 -3.17 21.42
CA GLY A 24 0.28 -2.12 21.88
C GLY A 24 1.24 -1.68 20.77
N ILE A 25 1.94 -2.62 20.13
CA ILE A 25 2.86 -2.34 19.02
C ILE A 25 2.11 -1.67 17.86
N ILE A 26 0.96 -2.20 17.44
CA ILE A 26 0.19 -1.63 16.33
C ILE A 26 -0.21 -0.18 16.65
N THR A 27 -0.71 0.05 17.86
CA THR A 27 -1.15 1.39 18.30
C THR A 27 0.03 2.37 18.37
N THR A 28 1.16 1.95 18.95
CA THR A 28 2.37 2.77 19.03
C THR A 28 2.89 3.11 17.64
N VAL A 29 2.95 2.15 16.72
CA VAL A 29 3.39 2.39 15.34
C VAL A 29 2.44 3.34 14.61
N LEU A 30 1.12 3.21 14.80
CA LEU A 30 0.14 4.09 14.18
C LEU A 30 0.24 5.53 14.68
N ILE A 31 0.44 5.73 15.99
CA ILE A 31 0.66 7.06 16.58
C ILE A 31 2.00 7.65 16.11
N ALA A 32 3.04 6.81 16.02
CA ALA A 32 4.37 7.23 15.59
C ALA A 32 4.50 7.42 14.08
N TYR A 33 3.57 6.88 13.27
CA TYR A 33 3.63 6.85 11.82
C TYR A 33 3.97 8.20 11.16
N PRO A 34 3.32 9.35 11.47
CA PRO A 34 3.66 10.62 10.84
C PRO A 34 5.11 11.05 11.10
N PHE A 35 5.65 10.74 12.28
CA PHE A 35 7.04 11.05 12.63
C PHE A 35 8.03 10.11 11.91
N ILE A 36 7.69 8.82 11.82
CA ILE A 36 8.47 7.82 11.08
C ILE A 36 8.50 8.18 9.60
N GLU A 37 7.37 8.56 9.02
CA GLU A 37 7.27 8.97 7.63
C GLU A 37 8.06 10.25 7.37
N ALA A 38 7.91 11.29 8.20
CA ALA A 38 8.65 12.54 8.06
C ALA A 38 10.17 12.34 8.18
N TRP A 39 10.61 11.44 9.07
CA TRP A 39 12.02 11.06 9.20
C TRP A 39 12.53 10.31 7.97
N ALA A 40 11.80 9.30 7.48
CA ALA A 40 12.22 8.48 6.35
C ALA A 40 12.15 9.20 4.99
N SER A 41 11.16 10.06 4.79
CA SER A 41 10.98 10.86 3.57
C SER A 41 11.77 12.15 3.55
N GLY A 42 12.13 12.68 4.73
CA GLY A 42 12.71 14.01 4.89
C GLY A 42 11.73 15.16 4.63
N ASP A 43 10.44 14.88 4.41
CA ASP A 43 9.45 15.91 4.10
C ASP A 43 8.97 16.62 5.37
N LYS A 44 9.37 17.89 5.52
CA LYS A 44 9.01 18.78 6.64
C LYS A 44 8.22 20.01 6.20
N ARG A 45 7.69 20.01 4.97
CA ARG A 45 6.96 21.15 4.41
C ARG A 45 5.56 21.24 5.03
N GLU A 46 4.98 22.44 4.99
CA GLU A 46 3.57 22.63 5.32
C GLU A 46 2.70 22.11 4.18
N HIS A 47 1.80 21.17 4.49
CA HIS A 47 0.90 20.55 3.52
C HIS A 47 -0.53 21.05 3.77
N HIS A 48 -1.06 21.86 2.86
CA HIS A 48 -2.45 22.35 2.89
C HIS A 48 -3.36 21.63 1.88
N LEU A 49 -2.77 20.86 0.98
CA LEU A 49 -3.47 20.06 -0.01
C LEU A 49 -3.25 18.58 0.29
N LEU A 50 -4.29 17.78 0.11
CA LEU A 50 -4.22 16.34 0.27
C LEU A 50 -3.49 15.72 -0.92
N ASP A 51 -2.53 14.85 -0.60
CA ASP A 51 -1.91 14.01 -1.61
C ASP A 51 -2.88 12.96 -2.14
N ARG A 52 -2.90 12.78 -3.46
CA ARG A 52 -3.64 11.68 -4.07
C ARG A 52 -2.92 10.38 -3.71
N PRO A 53 -3.63 9.29 -3.36
CA PRO A 53 -2.98 8.02 -3.00
C PRO A 53 -2.05 7.47 -4.08
N ARG A 54 -2.37 7.67 -5.37
CA ARG A 54 -1.50 7.25 -6.46
C ARG A 54 -0.18 8.03 -6.53
N ASP A 55 -0.10 9.22 -5.96
CA ASP A 55 1.07 10.12 -6.02
C ASP A 55 2.08 9.83 -4.90
N ALA A 56 1.68 9.08 -3.86
CA ALA A 56 2.56 8.56 -2.81
C ALA A 56 2.56 7.01 -2.76
N PRO A 57 3.13 6.32 -3.77
CA PRO A 57 3.01 4.87 -3.92
C PRO A 57 3.48 4.04 -2.72
N THR A 58 4.55 4.47 -2.05
CA THR A 58 5.11 3.77 -0.88
C THR A 58 4.22 3.90 0.34
N ARG A 59 3.76 5.12 0.66
CA ARG A 59 2.79 5.36 1.75
C ARG A 59 1.50 4.58 1.51
N THR A 60 0.94 4.65 0.30
CA THR A 60 -0.30 3.92 -0.02
C THR A 60 -0.10 2.41 0.06
N ALA A 61 1.03 1.88 -0.42
CA ALA A 61 1.34 0.46 -0.30
C ALA A 61 1.53 0.00 1.16
N LEU A 62 2.17 0.81 2.01
CA LEU A 62 2.27 0.53 3.46
C LEU A 62 0.89 0.54 4.13
N GLY A 63 0.03 1.48 3.77
CA GLY A 63 -1.36 1.51 4.25
C GLY A 63 -2.13 0.26 3.85
N VAL A 64 -2.05 -0.17 2.59
CA VAL A 64 -2.72 -1.40 2.14
C VAL A 64 -2.13 -2.64 2.82
N MET A 65 -0.81 -2.71 2.99
CA MET A 65 -0.15 -3.78 3.75
C MET A 65 -0.72 -3.89 5.17
N ALA A 66 -0.84 -2.76 5.88
CA ALA A 66 -1.39 -2.73 7.23
C ALA A 66 -2.88 -3.14 7.26
N ILE A 67 -3.68 -2.68 6.28
CA ILE A 67 -5.09 -3.08 6.15
C ILE A 67 -5.20 -4.59 5.90
N THR A 68 -4.41 -5.15 4.97
CA THR A 68 -4.39 -6.59 4.71
C THR A 68 -4.04 -7.39 5.96
N PHE A 69 -3.02 -6.94 6.70
CA PHE A 69 -2.63 -7.56 7.96
C PHE A 69 -3.78 -7.53 9.00
N TYR A 70 -4.42 -6.36 9.17
CA TYR A 70 -5.55 -6.20 10.09
C TYR A 70 -6.74 -7.08 9.69
N VAL A 71 -7.11 -7.13 8.41
CA VAL A 71 -8.21 -7.96 7.92
C VAL A 71 -7.93 -9.44 8.17
N LEU A 72 -6.68 -9.90 8.02
CA LEU A 72 -6.30 -11.28 8.33
C LEU A 72 -6.41 -11.60 9.82
N LEU A 73 -6.00 -10.69 10.69
CA LEU A 73 -6.19 -10.85 12.14
C LEU A 73 -7.67 -10.89 12.51
N TRP A 74 -8.48 -10.02 11.91
CA TRP A 74 -9.92 -9.97 12.14
C TRP A 74 -10.62 -11.26 11.67
N ILE A 75 -10.28 -11.75 10.47
CA ILE A 75 -10.71 -13.06 9.95
C ILE A 75 -10.27 -14.18 10.90
N GLY A 76 -9.06 -14.10 11.44
CA GLY A 76 -8.55 -15.06 12.40
C GLY A 76 -9.31 -15.10 13.72
N GLY A 77 -9.92 -13.99 14.14
CA GLY A 77 -10.84 -13.96 15.28
C GLY A 77 -12.18 -14.68 15.03
N GLY A 78 -12.55 -14.88 13.76
CA GLY A 78 -13.77 -15.59 13.34
C GLY A 78 -13.50 -16.91 12.61
N ASN A 79 -12.33 -17.52 12.83
CA ASN A 79 -11.91 -18.76 12.18
C ASN A 79 -12.91 -19.92 12.37
N ASP A 80 -13.60 -20.00 13.52
CA ASP A 80 -14.60 -21.03 13.82
C ASP A 80 -15.82 -20.93 12.87
N ILE A 81 -16.31 -19.69 12.66
CA ILE A 81 -17.46 -19.41 11.80
C ILE A 81 -17.11 -19.74 10.35
N ILE A 82 -15.88 -19.42 9.94
CA ILE A 82 -15.38 -19.75 8.60
C ILE A 82 -15.23 -21.27 8.43
N ALA A 83 -14.71 -21.97 9.45
CA ALA A 83 -14.56 -23.41 9.39
C ALA A 83 -15.93 -24.10 9.19
N VAL A 84 -16.95 -23.69 9.97
CA VAL A 84 -18.31 -24.22 9.83
C VAL A 84 -18.97 -23.79 8.52
N GLY A 85 -18.83 -22.52 8.12
CA GLY A 85 -19.49 -21.98 6.92
C GLY A 85 -18.96 -22.53 5.59
N PHE A 86 -17.74 -23.05 5.57
CA PHE A 86 -17.10 -23.61 4.37
C PHE A 86 -16.78 -25.11 4.49
N ASP A 87 -17.29 -25.80 5.52
CA ASP A 87 -17.02 -27.21 5.80
C ASP A 87 -15.52 -27.55 5.82
N LEU A 88 -14.70 -26.64 6.36
CA LEU A 88 -13.25 -26.76 6.44
C LEU A 88 -12.81 -27.24 7.83
N SER A 89 -11.68 -27.96 7.87
CA SER A 89 -11.04 -28.23 9.17
C SER A 89 -10.49 -26.94 9.78
N ILE A 90 -10.69 -26.76 11.09
CA ILE A 90 -10.15 -25.61 11.84
C ILE A 90 -8.63 -25.51 11.68
N ASN A 91 -7.94 -26.67 11.69
CA ASN A 91 -6.50 -26.72 11.50
C ASN A 91 -6.08 -26.17 10.13
N SER A 92 -6.83 -26.48 9.07
CA SER A 92 -6.59 -25.94 7.73
C SER A 92 -6.72 -24.41 7.72
N VAL A 93 -7.77 -23.88 8.35
CA VAL A 93 -8.00 -22.42 8.45
C VAL A 93 -6.87 -21.74 9.22
N ILE A 94 -6.46 -22.30 10.36
CA ILE A 94 -5.37 -21.75 11.18
C ILE A 94 -4.04 -21.73 10.40
N TRP A 95 -3.68 -22.82 9.72
CA TRP A 95 -2.45 -22.88 8.94
C TRP A 95 -2.47 -21.90 7.76
N ALA A 96 -3.61 -21.80 7.06
CA ALA A 96 -3.78 -20.83 5.99
C ALA A 96 -3.61 -19.39 6.49
N LEU A 97 -4.20 -19.04 7.62
CA LEU A 97 -4.07 -17.73 8.23
C LEU A 97 -2.63 -17.43 8.69
N ARG A 98 -1.93 -18.41 9.27
CA ARG A 98 -0.52 -18.24 9.68
C ARG A 98 0.39 -17.91 8.51
N ILE A 99 0.25 -18.64 7.41
CA ILE A 99 1.01 -18.39 6.17
C ILE A 99 0.57 -17.04 5.58
N GLY A 100 -0.75 -16.81 5.49
CA GLY A 100 -1.33 -15.60 4.94
C GLY A 100 -0.87 -14.33 5.66
N LEU A 101 -0.78 -14.36 6.98
CA LEU A 101 -0.37 -13.22 7.82
C LEU A 101 1.04 -12.72 7.46
N ILE A 102 1.93 -13.62 7.01
CA ILE A 102 3.31 -13.29 6.65
C ILE A 102 3.44 -12.99 5.15
N VAL A 103 2.70 -13.71 4.30
CA VAL A 103 2.89 -13.67 2.84
C VAL A 103 2.01 -12.62 2.17
N LEU A 104 0.74 -12.48 2.56
CA LEU A 104 -0.20 -11.59 1.88
C LEU A 104 0.12 -10.10 2.07
N PRO A 105 0.52 -9.59 3.24
CA PRO A 105 0.83 -8.16 3.38
C PRO A 105 1.98 -7.68 2.48
N PRO A 106 3.15 -8.37 2.41
CA PRO A 106 4.21 -8.01 1.47
C PRO A 106 3.77 -8.08 0.00
N ILE A 107 2.96 -9.07 -0.37
CA ILE A 107 2.40 -9.18 -1.73
C ILE A 107 1.49 -7.98 -2.02
N ALA A 108 0.59 -7.64 -1.09
CA ALA A 108 -0.31 -6.50 -1.23
C ALA A 108 0.48 -5.19 -1.39
N PHE A 109 1.55 -5.00 -0.61
CA PHE A 109 2.47 -3.88 -0.77
C PHE A 109 3.03 -3.77 -2.20
N VAL A 110 3.61 -4.86 -2.72
CA VAL A 110 4.22 -4.87 -4.06
C VAL A 110 3.19 -4.58 -5.13
N ILE A 111 2.02 -5.23 -5.07
CA ILE A 111 0.93 -5.04 -6.02
C ILE A 111 0.44 -3.59 -6.00
N THR A 112 0.11 -3.06 -4.82
CA THR A 112 -0.37 -1.67 -4.68
C THR A 112 0.65 -0.68 -5.20
N LYS A 113 1.93 -0.85 -4.85
CA LYS A 113 3.01 0.04 -5.33
C LYS A 113 3.09 0.03 -6.86
N ARG A 114 2.99 -1.16 -7.49
CA ARG A 114 3.01 -1.30 -8.95
C ARG A 114 1.78 -0.65 -9.58
N ILE A 115 0.59 -0.83 -9.02
CA ILE A 115 -0.64 -0.19 -9.49
C ILE A 115 -0.53 1.33 -9.44
N CYS A 116 -0.07 1.90 -8.31
CA CYS A 116 0.12 3.34 -8.19
C CYS A 116 1.08 3.89 -9.25
N LEU A 117 2.21 3.21 -9.48
CA LEU A 117 3.17 3.61 -10.51
C LEU A 117 2.59 3.51 -11.93
N SER A 118 1.81 2.47 -12.23
CA SER A 118 1.12 2.33 -13.52
C SER A 118 0.08 3.45 -13.72
N LEU A 119 -0.66 3.82 -12.67
CA LEU A 119 -1.60 4.94 -12.72
C LEU A 119 -0.87 6.28 -12.97
N GLN A 120 0.31 6.48 -12.37
CA GLN A 120 1.13 7.66 -12.65
C GLN A 120 1.65 7.70 -14.09
N ARG A 121 2.03 6.55 -14.67
CA ARG A 121 2.43 6.46 -16.08
C ARG A 121 1.29 6.86 -17.01
N ARG A 122 0.08 6.37 -16.74
CA ARG A 122 -1.12 6.77 -17.48
C ARG A 122 -1.42 8.26 -17.34
N ASP A 123 -1.29 8.82 -16.14
CA ASP A 123 -1.48 10.26 -15.91
C ASP A 123 -0.42 11.09 -16.70
N ARG A 124 0.82 10.61 -16.82
CA ARG A 124 1.86 11.22 -17.67
C ARG A 124 1.55 11.10 -19.17
N GLU A 125 1.08 9.95 -19.64
CA GLU A 125 0.68 9.76 -21.04
C GLU A 125 -0.44 10.72 -21.43
N LYS A 126 -1.42 10.91 -20.56
CA LYS A 126 -2.50 11.88 -20.76
C LYS A 126 -1.97 13.31 -20.89
N LEU A 127 -0.98 13.70 -20.08
CA LEU A 127 -0.37 15.03 -20.17
C LEU A 127 0.36 15.26 -21.50
N LEU A 128 0.99 14.22 -22.05
CA LEU A 128 1.79 14.29 -23.27
C LEU A 128 0.94 14.19 -24.55
N HIS A 129 -0.06 13.31 -24.56
CA HIS A 129 -0.82 12.97 -25.76
C HIS A 129 -2.26 13.50 -25.73
N GLY A 130 -2.77 13.95 -24.58
CA GLY A 130 -4.17 14.31 -24.39
C GLY A 130 -5.01 13.12 -23.89
N ARG A 131 -6.31 13.35 -23.73
CA ARG A 131 -7.28 12.31 -23.35
C ARG A 131 -7.75 11.55 -24.60
N GLU A 132 -7.85 10.23 -24.45
CA GLU A 132 -8.52 9.33 -25.38
C GLU A 132 -9.97 9.82 -25.63
N THR A 133 -10.37 9.97 -26.89
CA THR A 133 -11.75 10.34 -27.25
C THR A 133 -12.60 9.13 -27.65
N GLY A 134 -11.97 7.99 -27.92
CA GLY A 134 -12.62 6.81 -28.49
C GLY A 134 -13.02 7.00 -29.97
N GLN A 135 -12.64 8.10 -30.62
CA GLN A 135 -12.88 8.32 -32.04
C GLN A 135 -11.66 7.85 -32.84
N ILE A 136 -11.86 6.77 -33.61
CA ILE A 136 -10.84 6.21 -34.50
C ILE A 136 -11.10 6.73 -35.91
N LEU A 137 -10.12 7.43 -36.48
CA LEU A 137 -10.14 7.85 -37.87
C LEU A 137 -9.29 6.92 -38.72
N ARG A 138 -9.84 6.48 -39.85
CA ARG A 138 -9.09 5.79 -40.89
C ARG A 138 -8.55 6.82 -41.88
N MET A 139 -7.24 6.91 -41.98
CA MET A 139 -6.53 7.81 -42.87
C MET A 139 -6.58 7.30 -44.32
N PRO A 140 -6.41 8.18 -45.33
CA PRO A 140 -6.42 7.78 -46.74
C PRO A 140 -5.35 6.76 -47.13
N ASN A 141 -4.24 6.71 -46.38
CA ASN A 141 -3.16 5.72 -46.51
C ASN A 141 -3.51 4.36 -45.86
N GLY A 142 -4.66 4.22 -45.22
CA GLY A 142 -5.13 3.00 -44.56
C GLY A 142 -4.77 2.89 -43.07
N GLU A 143 -4.02 3.84 -42.49
CA GLU A 143 -3.68 3.85 -41.06
C GLU A 143 -4.90 4.21 -40.20
N PHE A 144 -4.92 3.72 -38.96
CA PHE A 144 -5.94 4.06 -37.97
C PHE A 144 -5.30 4.94 -36.89
N LEU A 145 -5.85 6.13 -36.67
CA LEU A 145 -5.40 7.08 -35.66
C LEU A 145 -6.53 7.37 -34.67
N GLU A 146 -6.23 7.30 -33.38
CA GLU A 146 -7.14 7.79 -32.35
C GLU A 146 -6.94 9.29 -32.14
N ILE A 147 -8.03 10.06 -32.30
CA ILE A 147 -8.00 11.49 -32.00
C ILE A 147 -7.91 11.65 -30.50
N HIS A 148 -6.87 12.34 -30.03
CA HIS A 148 -6.78 12.76 -28.64
C HIS A 148 -7.27 14.18 -28.49
N ALA A 149 -8.07 14.43 -27.46
CA ALA A 149 -8.51 15.78 -27.10
C ALA A 149 -7.60 16.34 -26.00
N PRO A 150 -7.41 17.67 -25.91
CA PRO A 150 -6.70 18.25 -24.79
C PRO A 150 -7.44 17.97 -23.47
N LEU A 151 -6.67 17.82 -22.38
CA LEU A 151 -7.21 17.76 -21.03
C LEU A 151 -7.84 19.10 -20.65
N ASN A 152 -8.88 19.05 -19.83
CA ASN A 152 -9.41 20.25 -19.20
C ASN A 152 -8.36 20.84 -18.22
N GLU A 153 -8.34 22.15 -18.05
CA GLU A 153 -7.37 22.87 -17.22
C GLU A 153 -7.35 22.34 -15.77
N ASN A 154 -8.53 22.09 -15.21
CA ASN A 154 -8.67 21.52 -13.87
C ASN A 154 -8.08 20.11 -13.75
N GLU A 155 -8.20 19.27 -14.79
CA GLU A 155 -7.64 17.92 -14.78
C GLU A 155 -6.12 17.96 -14.93
N ARG A 156 -5.63 18.84 -15.81
CA ARG A 156 -4.20 19.08 -15.98
C ARG A 156 -3.57 19.58 -14.68
N ALA A 157 -4.19 20.55 -14.01
CA ALA A 157 -3.74 21.08 -12.73
C ALA A 157 -3.65 19.98 -11.66
N LYS A 158 -4.65 19.08 -11.57
CA LYS A 158 -4.64 17.96 -10.62
C LYS A 158 -3.50 16.98 -10.85
N ILE A 159 -3.13 16.71 -12.10
CA ILE A 159 -2.02 15.79 -12.41
C ILE A 159 -0.67 16.49 -12.14
N MET A 160 -0.56 17.76 -12.51
CA MET A 160 0.66 18.57 -12.33
C MET A 160 0.92 18.97 -10.87
N ALA A 161 -0.09 18.93 -10.00
CA ALA A 161 0.04 19.23 -8.57
C ALA A 161 0.91 18.21 -7.81
N LYS A 162 1.27 17.08 -8.43
CA LYS A 162 2.15 16.07 -7.83
C LYS A 162 3.51 16.69 -7.48
N PRO A 163 4.01 16.52 -6.24
CA PRO A 163 5.35 16.96 -5.87
C PRO A 163 6.44 16.28 -6.73
N GLU A 164 7.37 17.07 -7.26
CA GLU A 164 8.49 16.55 -8.04
C GLU A 164 9.50 15.88 -7.10
N VAL A 165 9.63 14.56 -7.21
CA VAL A 165 10.66 13.80 -6.51
C VAL A 165 11.95 13.96 -7.30
N LYS A 166 12.90 14.74 -6.78
CA LYS A 166 14.23 14.88 -7.39
C LYS A 166 14.90 13.50 -7.45
N PRO A 167 15.33 13.03 -8.63
CA PRO A 167 16.15 11.83 -8.73
C PRO A 167 17.39 11.98 -7.85
N LEU A 168 17.85 10.88 -7.26
CA LEU A 168 19.15 10.87 -6.60
C LEU A 168 20.23 11.25 -7.63
N PRO A 169 21.24 12.04 -7.22
CA PRO A 169 22.38 12.31 -8.10
C PRO A 169 22.98 10.99 -8.57
N GLN A 170 23.42 10.94 -9.83
CA GLN A 170 24.13 9.77 -10.31
C GLN A 170 25.33 9.49 -9.42
N PRO A 171 25.62 8.22 -9.10
CA PRO A 171 26.86 7.89 -8.40
C PRO A 171 28.04 8.41 -9.23
N PRO A 172 29.12 8.88 -8.58
CA PRO A 172 30.31 9.33 -9.29
C PRO A 172 30.83 8.20 -10.20
N GLU A 173 31.24 8.54 -11.43
CA GLU A 173 31.74 7.55 -12.40
C GLU A 173 33.02 6.84 -11.94
N THR A 174 33.70 7.37 -10.91
CA THR A 174 34.90 6.78 -10.30
C THR A 174 34.86 6.96 -8.79
N ASP A 175 35.12 5.87 -8.05
CA ASP A 175 35.53 5.95 -6.65
C ASP A 175 36.90 6.62 -6.60
N SER A 176 36.94 7.87 -6.14
CA SER A 176 38.17 8.60 -5.84
C SER A 176 38.77 8.15 -4.51
#